data_AF-A0A8H3ENT9-F1
#
_entry.id   AF-A0A8H3ENT9-F1
#
_cell.length_a   1.000
_cell.length_b   1.000
_cell.length_c   1.000
_cell.angle_alpha   90.00
_cell.angle_beta   90.00
_cell.angle_gamma   90.00
#
_symmetry.space_group_name_H-M   'P 1'
#
loop_
_entity.id
_entity.type
_entity.pdbx_description
1 polymer ?
#
loop_
_entity_poly.entity_id
_entity_poly.type
_entity_poly.pdbx_seq_one_letter_code
_entity_poly.pdbx_strand_id
1 'polypeptide(L)'
;MVLGLVVLAAIAVGVETHVDRTLIESSGFLSSSLLGWQLIYILPLAILTNDFFISGFWMRTFASKTDKDLIIGTAVATVAVTCILTLVGATGLLAAWTGAWPGDPPQEGSIALFLLLGQLPAWVIGIVLVMTVSLSTAALDSLQSAMVSTGSNDLFRNKLHMGWIRLIVLLVIVPAVVVALKSPDILQIYLISDLVSASSIPVLVIGLNDRFYWWRGFEVVVGGLGGLLTVFVFGTIYYGNAQDGANLMLLENGLYAEDWSAFGGAHRTMYAIERCTDISPGAFVAAPIGGLLCGFGSFALRIACLWIAAKVKGHRFEAFDRPRPLEAADYVRRRNVSEEDQQHMDNDEASSLKGKFF
;
A
#
# COMPACT_ATOMS: atom_id res chain seq x y z
N MET A 1 8.62 -5.76 21.72
CA MET A 1 7.19 -5.46 22.00
C MET A 1 6.27 -6.39 21.23
N VAL A 2 6.25 -6.37 19.89
CA VAL A 2 5.40 -7.25 19.05
C VAL A 2 5.56 -8.73 19.38
N LEU A 3 6.78 -9.25 19.46
CA LEU A 3 7.04 -10.64 19.86
C LEU A 3 6.47 -10.98 21.25
N GLY A 4 6.54 -10.04 22.21
CA GLY A 4 5.98 -10.23 23.54
C GLY A 4 4.45 -10.28 23.54
N LEU A 5 3.81 -9.42 22.74
CA LEU A 5 2.36 -9.46 22.54
C LEU A 5 1.93 -10.78 21.90
N VAL A 6 2.63 -11.23 20.86
CA VAL A 6 2.28 -12.44 20.11
C VAL A 6 2.48 -13.69 20.96
N VAL A 7 3.58 -13.79 21.72
CA VAL A 7 3.81 -14.91 22.63
C VAL A 7 2.76 -14.93 23.73
N LEU A 8 2.46 -13.79 24.35
CA LEU A 8 1.47 -13.72 25.42
C LEU A 8 0.05 -14.00 24.92
N ALA A 9 -0.32 -13.48 23.75
CA ALA A 9 -1.60 -13.76 23.11
C ALA A 9 -1.71 -15.25 22.71
N ALA A 10 -0.65 -15.84 22.13
CA ALA A 10 -0.66 -17.25 21.75
C ALA A 10 -0.78 -18.17 22.97
N ILE A 11 -0.07 -17.87 24.07
CA ILE A 11 -0.18 -18.62 25.32
C ILE A 11 -1.58 -18.44 25.92
N ALA A 12 -2.08 -17.22 26.00
CA ALA A 12 -3.36 -16.95 26.64
C ALA A 12 -4.54 -17.54 25.86
N VAL A 13 -4.52 -17.44 24.53
CA VAL A 13 -5.49 -18.12 23.66
C VAL A 13 -5.34 -19.63 23.82
N GLY A 14 -4.13 -20.19 23.72
CA GLY A 14 -3.93 -21.64 23.80
C GLY A 14 -4.29 -22.27 25.16
N VAL A 15 -4.25 -21.52 26.26
CA VAL A 15 -4.58 -22.01 27.61
C VAL A 15 -6.07 -21.84 27.94
N GLU A 16 -6.70 -20.75 27.50
CA GLU A 16 -8.06 -20.39 27.93
C GLU A 16 -9.14 -20.65 26.86
N THR A 17 -8.79 -20.85 25.57
CA THR A 17 -9.82 -21.12 24.56
C THR A 17 -10.28 -22.57 24.56
N HIS A 18 -11.52 -22.78 24.98
CA HIS A 18 -12.24 -24.04 24.79
C HIS A 18 -12.91 -24.05 23.42
N VAL A 19 -12.32 -24.78 22.49
CA VAL A 19 -12.83 -24.92 21.12
C VAL A 19 -13.98 -25.92 21.11
N ASP A 20 -15.16 -25.49 20.67
CA ASP A 20 -16.29 -26.39 20.44
C ASP A 20 -16.13 -27.05 19.06
N ARG A 21 -16.00 -28.38 19.05
CA ARG A 21 -15.78 -29.16 17.82
C ARG A 21 -17.00 -29.16 16.90
N THR A 22 -18.20 -28.90 17.41
CA THR A 22 -19.42 -28.87 16.61
C THR A 22 -19.49 -27.63 15.73
N LEU A 23 -18.96 -26.50 16.23
CA LEU A 23 -18.84 -25.23 15.52
C LEU A 23 -17.77 -25.27 14.42
N ILE A 24 -16.77 -26.16 14.53
CA ILE A 24 -15.75 -26.34 13.49
C ILE A 24 -16.38 -26.86 12.19
N GLU A 25 -17.20 -27.91 12.27
CA GLU A 25 -17.85 -28.50 11.10
C GLU A 25 -18.98 -27.61 10.55
N SER A 26 -19.74 -26.91 11.40
CA SER A 26 -20.83 -26.03 10.95
C SER A 26 -20.35 -24.70 10.38
N SER A 27 -19.15 -24.24 10.72
CA SER A 27 -18.61 -22.95 10.25
C SER A 27 -18.25 -22.92 8.77
N GLY A 28 -18.00 -24.08 8.14
CA GLY A 28 -17.64 -24.16 6.73
C GLY A 28 -16.29 -23.53 6.34
N PHE A 29 -15.52 -22.95 7.28
CA PHE A 29 -14.24 -22.29 7.00
C PHE A 29 -13.13 -23.23 6.52
N LEU A 30 -13.28 -24.53 6.75
CA LEU A 30 -12.39 -25.58 6.24
C LEU A 30 -12.71 -25.98 4.79
N SER A 31 -13.85 -25.54 4.26
CA SER A 31 -14.26 -25.82 2.89
C SER A 31 -13.66 -24.79 1.92
N SER A 32 -13.36 -25.22 0.69
CA SER A 32 -12.82 -24.32 -0.33
C SER A 32 -13.87 -23.28 -0.73
N SER A 33 -13.62 -22.02 -0.43
CA SER A 33 -14.44 -20.90 -0.87
C SER A 33 -13.81 -20.22 -2.09
N LEU A 34 -14.66 -19.76 -3.01
CA LEU A 34 -14.23 -18.93 -4.13
C LEU A 34 -13.54 -17.66 -3.60
N LEU A 35 -14.15 -17.02 -2.61
CA LEU A 35 -13.63 -15.85 -1.91
C LEU A 35 -12.23 -16.08 -1.30
N GLY A 36 -11.94 -17.28 -0.77
CA GLY A 36 -10.62 -17.60 -0.22
C GLY A 36 -9.52 -17.60 -1.29
N TRP A 37 -9.76 -18.24 -2.43
CA TRP A 37 -8.84 -18.21 -3.57
C TRP A 37 -8.63 -16.81 -4.13
N GLN A 38 -9.71 -16.04 -4.11
CA GLN A 38 -9.71 -14.66 -4.52
C GLN A 38 -8.78 -13.81 -3.63
N LEU A 39 -8.94 -13.90 -2.31
CA LEU A 39 -8.12 -13.18 -1.33
C LEU A 39 -6.64 -13.57 -1.40
N ILE A 40 -6.33 -14.84 -1.66
CA ILE A 40 -4.95 -15.33 -1.85
C ILE A 40 -4.25 -14.61 -3.02
N TYR A 41 -4.99 -14.14 -4.03
CA TYR A 41 -4.41 -13.38 -5.13
C TYR A 41 -4.34 -11.87 -4.84
N ILE A 42 -5.42 -11.27 -4.35
CA ILE A 42 -5.47 -9.81 -4.12
C ILE A 42 -4.55 -9.38 -2.99
N LEU A 43 -4.57 -10.06 -1.84
CA LEU A 43 -3.83 -9.61 -0.67
C LEU A 43 -2.32 -9.52 -0.93
N PRO A 44 -1.65 -10.52 -1.53
CA PRO A 44 -0.24 -10.38 -1.86
C PRO A 44 0.04 -9.27 -2.87
N LEU A 45 -0.82 -9.07 -3.88
CA LEU A 45 -0.65 -8.01 -4.85
C LEU A 45 -0.81 -6.63 -4.21
N ALA A 46 -1.87 -6.43 -3.42
CA ALA A 46 -2.17 -5.22 -2.68
C ALA A 46 -1.06 -4.88 -1.70
N ILE A 47 -0.67 -5.83 -0.84
CA ILE A 47 0.39 -5.65 0.16
C ILE A 47 1.74 -5.39 -0.53
N LEU A 48 2.11 -6.16 -1.54
CA LEU A 48 3.38 -5.96 -2.25
C LEU A 48 3.44 -4.58 -2.88
N THR A 49 2.39 -4.16 -3.59
CA THR A 49 2.38 -2.85 -4.24
C THR A 49 2.35 -1.72 -3.21
N ASN A 50 1.61 -1.86 -2.10
CA ASN A 50 1.62 -0.90 -1.01
C ASN A 50 3.01 -0.79 -0.35
N ASP A 51 3.66 -1.92 -0.04
CA ASP A 51 5.00 -1.95 0.55
C ASP A 51 6.05 -1.29 -0.35
N PHE A 52 5.91 -1.42 -1.68
CA PHE A 52 6.76 -0.72 -2.64
C PHE A 52 6.49 0.79 -2.68
N PHE A 53 5.27 1.24 -2.37
CA PHE A 53 4.86 2.64 -2.41
C PHE A 53 5.33 3.42 -1.16
N ILE A 54 5.38 2.77 0.01
CA ILE A 54 5.75 3.41 1.26
C ILE A 54 7.26 3.69 1.33
N SER A 55 7.63 4.98 1.38
CA SER A 55 9.03 5.44 1.47
C SER A 55 9.78 4.96 2.73
N GLY A 56 9.04 4.69 3.81
CA GLY A 56 9.59 4.21 5.08
C GLY A 56 10.36 2.89 4.98
N PHE A 57 9.95 1.98 4.10
CA PHE A 57 10.68 0.73 3.90
C PHE A 57 11.97 0.95 3.10
N TRP A 58 11.93 1.78 2.07
CA TRP A 58 13.11 2.15 1.28
C TRP A 58 14.21 2.82 2.10
N MET A 59 13.85 3.69 3.05
CA MET A 59 14.84 4.30 3.94
C MET A 59 15.57 3.24 4.79
N ARG A 60 14.88 2.17 5.20
CA ARG A 60 15.50 1.07 5.97
C ARG A 60 16.36 0.16 5.11
N THR A 61 15.95 -0.10 3.87
CA THR A 61 16.75 -0.92 2.93
C THR A 61 18.03 -0.19 2.51
N PHE A 62 17.95 1.12 2.21
CA PHE A 62 19.12 1.92 1.85
C PHE A 62 20.04 2.27 3.01
N ALA A 63 19.56 2.19 4.26
CA ALA A 63 20.39 2.34 5.45
C ALA A 63 21.19 1.06 5.80
N SER A 64 21.00 -0.05 5.07
CA SER A 64 21.73 -1.28 5.30
C SER A 64 23.20 -1.16 4.93
N LYS A 65 24.08 -1.79 5.71
CA LYS A 65 25.54 -1.69 5.54
C LYS A 65 26.04 -2.43 4.30
N THR A 66 25.45 -3.60 4.00
CA THR A 66 25.81 -4.45 2.87
C THR A 66 24.60 -5.19 2.31
N ASP A 67 24.65 -5.58 1.04
CA ASP A 67 23.59 -6.37 0.39
C ASP A 67 23.34 -7.70 1.09
N LYS A 68 24.39 -8.31 1.65
CA LYS A 68 24.28 -9.56 2.41
C LYS A 68 23.49 -9.36 3.69
N ASP A 69 23.77 -8.29 4.43
CA ASP A 69 23.05 -7.95 5.66
C ASP A 69 21.59 -7.62 5.36
N LEU A 70 21.31 -6.96 4.23
CA LEU A 70 19.95 -6.68 3.76
C LEU A 70 19.16 -7.96 3.51
N ILE A 71 19.72 -8.92 2.76
CA ILE A 71 19.03 -10.19 2.45
C ILE A 71 18.77 -11.00 3.72
N ILE A 72 19.77 -11.08 4.62
CA ILE A 72 19.61 -11.79 5.89
C ILE A 72 18.55 -11.12 6.76
N GLY A 73 18.62 -9.80 6.92
CA GLY A 73 17.65 -9.03 7.70
C GLY A 73 16.23 -9.19 7.15
N THR A 74 16.08 -9.11 5.83
CA THR A 74 14.79 -9.30 5.16
C THR A 74 14.27 -10.72 5.34
N ALA A 75 15.12 -11.75 5.16
CA ALA A 75 14.71 -13.14 5.33
C ALA A 75 14.24 -13.45 6.77
N VAL A 76 14.97 -12.96 7.77
CA VAL A 76 14.58 -13.10 9.18
C VAL A 76 13.27 -12.37 9.46
N ALA A 77 13.10 -11.16 8.93
CA ALA A 77 11.86 -10.40 9.06
C ALA A 77 10.68 -11.14 8.41
N THR A 78 10.84 -11.69 7.20
CA THR A 78 9.81 -12.46 6.51
C THR A 78 9.36 -13.66 7.33
N VAL A 79 10.29 -14.44 7.90
CA VAL A 79 9.94 -15.60 8.75
C VAL A 79 9.19 -15.14 10.00
N ALA A 80 9.69 -14.11 10.69
CA ALA A 80 9.05 -13.59 11.89
C ALA A 80 7.63 -13.08 11.61
N VAL A 81 7.46 -12.27 10.56
CA VAL A 81 6.15 -11.72 10.15
C VAL A 81 5.21 -12.85 9.74
N THR A 82 5.68 -13.85 8.99
CA THR A 82 4.87 -15.01 8.59
C THR A 82 4.32 -15.75 9.81
N CYS A 83 5.17 -16.05 10.80
CA CYS A 83 4.73 -16.68 12.04
C CYS A 83 3.70 -15.81 12.80
N ILE A 84 3.96 -14.51 12.91
CA ILE A 84 3.08 -13.58 13.63
C ILE A 84 1.72 -13.48 12.94
N LEU A 85 1.67 -13.25 11.63
CA LEU A 85 0.43 -13.14 10.86
C LEU A 85 -0.35 -14.44 10.87
N THR A 86 0.32 -15.60 10.85
CA THR A 86 -0.35 -16.90 10.94
C THR A 86 -1.01 -17.08 12.31
N LEU A 87 -0.31 -16.72 13.39
CA LEU A 87 -0.86 -16.80 14.75
C LEU A 87 -2.03 -15.85 14.95
N VAL A 88 -1.87 -14.58 14.56
CA VAL A 88 -2.93 -13.56 14.67
C VAL A 88 -4.11 -13.93 13.76
N GLY A 89 -3.88 -14.35 12.52
CA GLY A 89 -4.95 -14.79 11.61
C GLY A 89 -5.73 -16.00 12.14
N ALA A 90 -5.04 -16.97 12.75
CA ALA A 90 -5.68 -18.14 13.35
C ALA A 90 -6.61 -17.76 14.52
N THR A 91 -6.34 -16.67 15.25
CA THR A 91 -7.25 -16.23 16.33
C THR A 91 -8.64 -15.81 15.82
N GLY A 92 -8.75 -15.33 14.58
CA GLY A 92 -10.05 -15.02 13.97
C GLY A 92 -10.89 -16.28 13.75
N LEU A 93 -10.26 -17.37 13.31
CA LEU A 93 -10.92 -18.68 13.19
C LEU A 93 -11.32 -19.24 14.57
N LEU A 94 -10.43 -19.11 15.55
CA LEU A 94 -10.71 -19.52 16.94
C LEU A 94 -11.86 -18.72 17.56
N ALA A 95 -11.99 -17.43 17.25
CA ALA A 95 -13.11 -16.61 17.71
C ALA A 95 -14.46 -17.13 17.21
N ALA A 96 -14.51 -17.62 15.96
CA ALA A 96 -15.71 -18.25 15.42
C ALA A 96 -15.97 -19.64 16.03
N TRP A 97 -14.92 -20.46 16.22
CA TRP A 97 -15.07 -21.82 16.77
C TRP A 97 -15.30 -21.88 18.28
N THR A 98 -15.02 -20.79 19.00
CA THR A 98 -15.39 -20.63 20.42
C THR A 98 -16.80 -20.05 20.60
N GLY A 99 -17.49 -19.72 19.51
CA GLY A 99 -18.80 -19.07 19.54
C GLY A 99 -18.75 -17.59 19.96
N ALA A 100 -17.55 -17.01 20.10
CA ALA A 100 -17.37 -15.58 20.42
C ALA A 100 -17.81 -14.65 19.26
N TRP A 101 -17.79 -15.17 18.03
CA TRP A 101 -18.22 -14.50 16.80
C TRP A 101 -19.23 -15.39 16.04
N PRO A 102 -20.31 -14.85 15.43
CA PRO A 102 -20.60 -13.43 15.16
C PRO A 102 -21.19 -12.62 16.33
N GLY A 103 -21.54 -13.25 17.45
CA GLY A 103 -22.25 -12.58 18.55
C GLY A 103 -23.72 -12.25 18.20
N ASP A 104 -24.43 -11.64 19.16
CA ASP A 104 -25.82 -11.18 18.99
C ASP A 104 -25.92 -9.72 19.50
N PRO A 105 -26.04 -8.70 18.63
CA PRO A 105 -26.18 -8.72 17.18
C PRO A 105 -24.89 -9.10 16.43
N PRO A 106 -24.97 -9.52 15.14
CA PRO A 106 -23.80 -9.90 14.34
C PRO A 106 -22.80 -8.75 14.20
N GLN A 107 -21.60 -8.96 14.73
CA GLN A 107 -20.49 -8.01 14.72
C GLN A 107 -19.56 -8.26 13.51
N GLU A 108 -18.93 -7.20 13.02
CA GLU A 108 -17.96 -7.32 11.93
C GLU A 108 -16.73 -8.17 12.32
N GLY A 109 -16.17 -8.87 11.34
CA GLY A 109 -15.00 -9.73 11.53
C GLY A 109 -13.75 -8.98 12.02
N SER A 110 -13.69 -7.66 11.83
CA SER A 110 -12.61 -6.79 12.30
C SER A 110 -12.47 -6.76 13.84
N ILE A 111 -13.55 -7.04 14.57
CA ILE A 111 -13.61 -7.00 16.04
C ILE A 111 -13.46 -8.40 16.67
N ALA A 112 -13.42 -9.47 15.85
CA ALA A 112 -13.43 -10.86 16.32
C ALA A 112 -12.32 -11.18 17.34
N LEU A 113 -11.11 -10.65 17.14
CA LEU A 113 -9.99 -10.80 18.10
C LEU A 113 -10.32 -10.18 19.46
N PHE A 114 -10.94 -9.00 19.48
CA PHE A 114 -11.28 -8.30 20.73
C PHE A 114 -12.45 -8.97 21.46
N LEU A 115 -13.41 -9.53 20.72
CA LEU A 115 -14.49 -10.34 21.29
C LEU A 115 -13.93 -11.59 21.99
N LEU A 116 -12.99 -12.27 21.34
CA LEU A 116 -12.28 -13.40 21.95
C LEU A 116 -11.50 -12.97 23.20
N LEU A 117 -10.81 -11.84 23.12
CA LEU A 117 -10.06 -11.28 24.26
C LEU A 117 -10.96 -10.96 25.46
N GLY A 118 -12.22 -10.59 25.23
CA GLY A 118 -13.21 -10.34 26.29
C GLY A 118 -13.55 -11.57 27.14
N GLN A 119 -13.25 -12.77 26.66
CA GLN A 119 -13.46 -14.03 27.40
C GLN A 119 -12.26 -14.42 28.28
N LEU A 120 -11.13 -13.71 28.14
CA LEU A 120 -9.90 -14.00 28.87
C LEU A 120 -9.85 -13.29 30.24
N PRO A 121 -8.99 -13.74 31.17
CA PRO A 121 -8.84 -13.11 32.47
C PRO A 121 -8.34 -11.65 32.36
N ALA A 122 -8.87 -10.77 33.22
CA ALA A 122 -8.69 -9.31 33.13
C ALA A 122 -7.22 -8.83 33.11
N TRP A 123 -6.31 -9.56 33.75
CA TRP A 123 -4.88 -9.22 33.75
C TRP A 123 -4.24 -9.40 32.37
N VAL A 124 -4.68 -10.40 31.59
CA VAL A 124 -4.22 -10.61 30.20
C VAL A 124 -4.75 -9.50 29.31
N ILE A 125 -6.04 -9.18 29.44
CA ILE A 125 -6.68 -8.10 28.68
C ILE A 125 -5.91 -6.79 28.87
N GLY A 126 -5.58 -6.43 30.12
CA GLY A 126 -4.83 -5.23 30.43
C GLY A 126 -3.47 -5.17 29.73
N ILE A 127 -2.69 -6.25 29.75
CA ILE A 127 -1.38 -6.32 29.10
C ILE A 127 -1.51 -6.23 27.58
N VAL A 128 -2.43 -7.00 26.98
CA VAL A 128 -2.63 -7.01 25.53
C VAL A 128 -3.10 -5.64 25.04
N LEU A 129 -4.02 -4.98 25.75
CA LEU A 129 -4.51 -3.65 25.39
C LEU A 129 -3.39 -2.61 25.41
N VAL A 130 -2.58 -2.55 26.47
CA VAL A 130 -1.43 -1.63 26.57
C VAL A 130 -0.44 -1.89 25.43
N MET A 131 -0.14 -3.15 25.13
CA MET A 131 0.77 -3.53 24.04
C MET A 131 0.20 -3.14 22.66
N THR A 132 -1.10 -3.33 22.42
CA THR A 132 -1.77 -2.97 21.16
C THR A 132 -1.79 -1.46 20.95
N VAL A 133 -2.12 -0.68 21.99
CA VAL A 133 -2.07 0.79 21.92
C VAL A 133 -0.64 1.27 21.67
N SER A 134 0.34 0.71 22.38
CA SER A 134 1.75 1.04 22.17
C SER A 134 2.21 0.70 20.75
N LEU A 135 1.72 -0.40 20.17
CA LEU A 135 2.02 -0.82 18.80
C LEU A 135 1.44 0.16 17.78
N SER A 136 0.19 0.56 17.96
CA SER A 136 -0.46 1.56 17.10
C SER A 136 0.28 2.90 17.15
N THR A 137 0.64 3.38 18.34
CA THR A 137 1.42 4.62 18.50
C THR A 137 2.78 4.55 17.83
N ALA A 138 3.50 3.42 17.95
CA ALA A 138 4.79 3.22 17.27
C ALA A 138 4.66 3.19 15.74
N ALA A 139 3.57 2.62 15.21
CA ALA A 139 3.29 2.65 13.77
C ALA A 139 3.01 4.08 13.28
N LEU A 140 2.20 4.85 14.02
CA LEU A 140 1.92 6.25 13.71
C LEU A 140 3.19 7.11 13.74
N ASP A 141 4.06 6.93 14.74
CA ASP A 141 5.33 7.64 14.84
C ASP A 141 6.25 7.40 13.62
N SER A 142 6.30 6.14 13.15
CA SER A 142 7.05 5.79 11.95
C SER A 142 6.49 6.46 10.69
N LEU A 143 5.16 6.53 10.54
CA LEU A 143 4.50 7.21 9.42
C LEU A 143 4.74 8.73 9.46
N GLN A 144 4.68 9.33 10.64
CA GLN A 144 4.94 10.77 10.81
C GLN A 144 6.38 11.13 10.45
N SER A 145 7.34 10.34 10.92
CA SER A 145 8.75 10.54 10.60
C SER A 145 9.00 10.40 9.09
N ALA A 146 8.34 9.45 8.43
CA ALA A 146 8.42 9.30 6.97
C ALA A 146 7.83 10.52 6.24
N MET A 147 6.65 11.01 6.64
CA MET A 147 6.04 12.21 6.06
C MET A 147 6.91 13.46 6.24
N VAL A 148 7.53 13.64 7.42
CA VAL A 148 8.45 14.76 7.67
C VAL A 148 9.68 14.68 6.77
N SER A 149 10.28 13.50 6.62
CA SER A 149 11.46 13.29 5.77
C SER A 149 11.15 13.55 4.29
N THR A 150 10.10 12.93 3.76
CA THR A 150 9.64 13.14 2.38
C THR A 150 9.23 14.59 2.13
N GLY A 151 8.50 15.21 3.06
CA GLY A 151 8.13 16.63 2.95
C GLY A 151 9.35 17.55 2.90
N SER A 152 10.35 17.32 3.75
CA SER A 152 11.58 18.13 3.79
C SER A 152 12.42 17.98 2.52
N ASN A 153 12.71 16.74 2.17
CA ASN A 153 13.68 16.41 1.15
C ASN A 153 13.11 16.57 -0.27
N ASP A 154 11.88 16.10 -0.49
CA ASP A 154 11.34 15.96 -1.84
C ASP A 154 10.51 17.18 -2.27
N LEU A 155 9.75 17.78 -1.35
CA LEU A 155 8.87 18.91 -1.67
C LEU A 155 9.57 20.27 -1.50
N PHE A 156 10.37 20.43 -0.45
CA PHE A 156 11.00 21.71 -0.11
C PHE A 156 12.52 21.75 -0.30
N ARG A 157 13.14 20.65 -0.76
CA ARG A 157 14.59 20.53 -1.03
C ARG A 157 15.45 21.14 0.10
N ASN A 158 15.07 20.85 1.35
CA ASN A 158 15.69 21.35 2.59
C ASN A 158 15.80 22.89 2.71
N LYS A 159 14.99 23.67 1.99
CA LYS A 159 15.01 25.15 2.08
C LYS A 159 14.11 25.72 3.18
N LEU A 160 13.40 24.86 3.91
CA LEU A 160 12.52 25.26 5.01
C LEU A 160 13.02 24.68 6.32
N HIS A 161 12.98 25.49 7.38
CA HIS A 161 13.34 25.07 8.73
C HIS A 161 12.47 23.89 9.19
N MET A 162 13.09 22.84 9.73
CA MET A 162 12.49 21.56 10.10
C MET A 162 11.24 21.69 10.99
N GLY A 163 11.15 22.75 11.80
CA GLY A 163 9.99 23.05 12.63
C GLY A 163 8.70 23.29 11.84
N TRP A 164 8.77 23.94 10.67
CA TRP A 164 7.59 24.21 9.84
C TRP A 164 7.05 22.95 9.18
N ILE A 165 7.94 22.02 8.82
CA ILE A 165 7.58 20.75 8.20
C ILE A 165 6.86 19.86 9.22
N ARG A 166 7.34 19.81 10.47
CA ARG A 166 6.65 19.12 11.57
C ARG A 166 5.26 19.71 11.83
N LEU A 167 5.11 21.04 11.76
CA LEU A 167 3.81 21.70 11.91
C LEU A 167 2.85 21.32 10.77
N ILE A 168 3.33 21.26 9.52
CA ILE A 168 2.52 20.82 8.37
C ILE A 168 2.06 19.37 8.58
N VAL A 169 2.95 18.47 9.02
CA VAL A 169 2.58 17.08 9.30
C VAL A 169 1.55 17.00 10.43
N LEU A 170 1.69 17.81 11.50
CA LEU A 170 0.69 17.91 12.56
C LEU A 170 -0.68 18.34 12.00
N LEU A 171 -0.70 19.33 11.11
CA LEU A 171 -1.93 19.82 10.47
C LEU A 171 -2.56 18.77 9.54
N VAL A 172 -1.78 17.90 8.92
CA VAL A 172 -2.26 16.79 8.08
C VAL A 172 -2.84 15.64 8.92
N ILE A 173 -2.37 15.44 10.15
CA ILE A 173 -2.91 14.40 11.05
C ILE A 173 -4.34 14.75 11.51
N VAL A 174 -4.66 16.03 11.74
CA VAL A 174 -5.99 16.46 12.20
C VAL A 174 -7.12 15.97 11.28
N PRO A 175 -7.12 16.20 9.96
CA PRO A 175 -8.16 15.68 9.07
C PRO A 175 -8.15 14.15 9.00
N ALA A 176 -6.98 13.49 9.11
CA ALA A 176 -6.92 12.03 9.16
C ALA A 176 -7.66 11.46 10.38
N VAL A 177 -7.55 12.10 11.55
CA VAL A 177 -8.32 11.74 12.75
C VAL A 177 -9.83 11.97 12.53
N VAL A 178 -10.22 13.08 11.89
CA VAL A 178 -11.64 13.35 11.59
C VAL A 178 -12.23 12.29 10.66
N VAL A 179 -11.48 11.85 9.64
CA VAL A 179 -11.90 10.77 8.75
C VAL A 179 -12.01 9.45 9.53
N ALA A 180 -11.02 9.13 10.35
CA ALA A 180 -11.04 7.92 11.17
C ALA A 180 -12.24 7.84 12.13
N LEU A 181 -12.74 8.98 12.64
CA LEU A 181 -13.94 9.02 13.50
C LEU A 181 -15.26 8.84 12.73
N LYS A 182 -15.27 9.06 11.41
CA LYS A 182 -16.47 8.98 10.57
C LYS A 182 -16.54 7.71 9.73
N SER A 183 -15.42 7.03 9.52
CA SER A 183 -15.36 5.86 8.66
C SER A 183 -15.91 4.61 9.36
N PRO A 184 -16.92 3.93 8.78
CA PRO A 184 -17.49 2.72 9.36
C PRO A 184 -16.60 1.49 9.16
N ASP A 185 -15.82 1.42 8.06
CA ASP A 185 -14.94 0.28 7.77
C ASP A 185 -13.49 0.72 7.53
N ILE A 186 -12.57 0.13 8.30
CA ILE A 186 -11.13 0.36 8.20
C ILE A 186 -10.55 -0.34 6.96
N LEU A 187 -11.08 -1.51 6.62
CA LEU A 187 -10.60 -2.32 5.49
C LEU A 187 -10.80 -1.57 4.17
N GLN A 188 -11.95 -0.90 4.01
CA GLN A 188 -12.24 -0.07 2.85
C GLN A 188 -11.18 1.04 2.63
N ILE A 189 -10.74 1.72 3.70
CA ILE A 189 -9.72 2.77 3.60
C ILE A 189 -8.40 2.19 3.10
N TYR A 190 -8.00 1.02 3.61
CA TYR A 190 -6.80 0.32 3.15
C TYR A 190 -6.92 -0.09 1.67
N LEU A 191 -8.07 -0.62 1.25
CA LEU A 191 -8.30 -1.05 -0.13
C LEU A 191 -8.22 0.11 -1.12
N ILE A 192 -8.70 1.30 -0.76
CA ILE A 192 -8.55 2.50 -1.59
C ILE A 192 -7.06 2.84 -1.79
N SER A 193 -6.28 2.82 -0.71
CA SER A 193 -4.83 3.05 -0.77
C SER A 193 -4.10 1.98 -1.59
N ASP A 194 -4.50 0.72 -1.43
CA ASP A 194 -3.93 -0.42 -2.14
C ASP A 194 -4.25 -0.36 -3.63
N LEU A 195 -5.44 0.09 -4.02
CA LEU A 195 -5.83 0.28 -5.42
C LEU A 195 -4.97 1.34 -6.12
N VAL A 196 -4.71 2.47 -5.44
CA VAL A 196 -3.83 3.53 -5.93
C VAL A 196 -2.39 3.03 -6.10
N SER A 197 -1.90 2.25 -5.13
CA SER A 197 -0.57 1.63 -5.17
C SER A 197 -0.48 0.60 -6.30
N ALA A 198 -1.47 -0.27 -6.45
CA ALA A 198 -1.54 -1.28 -7.49
C ALA A 198 -1.59 -0.68 -8.90
N SER A 199 -2.21 0.50 -9.08
CA SER A 199 -2.23 1.21 -10.36
C SER A 199 -0.85 1.79 -10.75
N SER A 200 -0.11 2.33 -9.78
CA SER A 200 1.08 3.13 -10.04
C SER A 200 2.39 2.34 -10.01
N ILE A 201 2.52 1.35 -9.12
CA ILE A 201 3.77 0.61 -8.90
C ILE A 201 4.25 -0.21 -10.11
N PRO A 202 3.41 -0.96 -10.85
CA PRO A 202 3.88 -1.71 -12.01
C PRO A 202 4.57 -0.83 -13.06
N VAL A 203 4.03 0.38 -13.27
CA VAL A 203 4.58 1.37 -14.21
C VAL A 203 5.89 1.96 -13.68
N LEU A 204 5.99 2.15 -12.36
CA LEU A 204 7.19 2.63 -11.69
C LEU A 204 8.33 1.61 -11.75
N VAL A 205 8.04 0.32 -11.53
CA VAL A 205 9.03 -0.78 -11.57
C VAL A 205 9.67 -0.90 -12.96
N ILE A 206 8.92 -0.67 -14.03
CA ILE A 206 9.48 -0.60 -15.39
C ILE A 206 10.49 0.55 -15.50
N GLY A 207 10.16 1.72 -14.95
CA GLY A 207 11.04 2.89 -14.95
C GLY A 207 12.30 2.71 -14.10
N LEU A 208 12.27 1.85 -13.07
CA LEU A 208 13.43 1.56 -12.22
C LEU A 208 14.46 0.63 -12.89
N ASN A 209 14.09 -0.04 -13.99
CA ASN A 209 14.98 -0.96 -14.68
C ASN A 209 15.86 -0.24 -15.70
N ASP A 210 17.18 -0.32 -15.54
CA ASP A 210 18.21 0.28 -16.42
C ASP A 210 18.06 -0.07 -17.91
N ARG A 211 17.38 -1.19 -18.23
CA ARG A 211 17.11 -1.59 -19.62
C ARG A 211 16.07 -0.70 -20.30
N PHE A 212 15.20 -0.05 -19.55
CA PHE A 212 14.12 0.81 -20.05
C PHE A 212 14.51 2.30 -19.96
N TYR A 213 15.72 2.65 -20.41
CA TYR A 213 16.25 4.03 -20.42
C TYR A 213 15.38 5.04 -21.19
N TRP A 214 14.48 4.57 -22.04
CA TRP A 214 13.53 5.39 -22.78
C TRP A 214 12.29 5.76 -21.97
N TRP A 215 12.06 5.17 -20.80
CA TRP A 215 10.92 5.44 -19.91
C TRP A 215 11.20 6.68 -19.07
N ARG A 216 10.30 7.66 -19.04
CA ARG A 216 10.46 8.87 -18.21
C ARG A 216 9.39 8.93 -17.12
N GLY A 217 9.55 9.89 -16.20
CA GLY A 217 8.56 10.13 -15.14
C GLY A 217 7.18 10.52 -15.67
N PHE A 218 7.08 11.04 -16.90
CA PHE A 218 5.80 11.36 -17.53
C PHE A 218 4.95 10.10 -17.77
N GLU A 219 5.54 9.04 -18.30
CA GLU A 219 4.88 7.76 -18.53
C GLU A 219 4.43 7.11 -17.22
N VAL A 220 5.19 7.30 -16.13
CA VAL A 220 4.83 6.83 -14.80
C VAL A 220 3.59 7.55 -14.27
N VAL A 221 3.52 8.87 -14.42
CA VAL A 221 2.35 9.66 -13.98
C VAL A 221 1.12 9.34 -14.82
N VAL A 222 1.26 9.29 -16.15
CA VAL A 222 0.13 8.99 -17.05
C VAL A 222 -0.32 7.54 -16.90
N GLY A 223 0.61 6.61 -16.68
CA GLY A 223 0.27 5.22 -16.37
C GLY A 223 -0.46 5.09 -15.04
N GLY A 224 0.04 5.70 -13.95
CA GLY A 224 -0.61 5.63 -12.64
C GLY A 224 -2.02 6.25 -12.62
N LEU A 225 -2.20 7.42 -13.25
CA LEU A 225 -3.52 8.03 -13.40
C LEU A 225 -4.42 7.25 -14.37
N GLY A 226 -3.82 6.71 -15.43
CA GLY A 226 -4.50 5.89 -16.43
C GLY A 226 -5.07 4.60 -15.84
N GLY A 227 -4.33 3.90 -14.98
CA GLY A 227 -4.84 2.70 -14.30
C GLY A 227 -6.01 2.98 -13.36
N LEU A 228 -5.98 4.12 -12.66
CA LEU A 228 -7.11 4.57 -11.83
C LEU A 228 -8.35 4.88 -12.70
N LEU A 229 -8.15 5.56 -13.84
CA LEU A 229 -9.20 5.85 -14.80
C LEU A 229 -9.74 4.57 -15.47
N THR A 230 -8.90 3.57 -15.73
CA THR A 230 -9.33 2.27 -16.25
C THR A 230 -10.27 1.57 -15.26
N VAL A 231 -9.99 1.64 -13.96
CA VAL A 231 -10.90 1.10 -12.93
C VAL A 231 -12.24 1.84 -12.93
N PHE A 232 -12.22 3.17 -13.03
CA PHE A 232 -13.44 3.96 -13.15
C PHE A 232 -14.26 3.54 -14.37
N VAL A 233 -13.64 3.52 -15.55
CA VAL A 233 -14.30 3.14 -16.81
C VAL A 233 -14.84 1.72 -16.72
N PHE A 234 -14.08 0.79 -16.16
CA PHE A 234 -14.55 -0.57 -15.90
C PHE A 234 -15.81 -0.57 -15.00
N GLY A 235 -15.78 0.13 -13.87
CA GLY A 235 -16.91 0.24 -12.97
C GLY A 235 -18.15 0.84 -13.65
N THR A 236 -17.97 1.87 -14.48
CA THR A 236 -19.08 2.49 -15.22
C THR A 236 -19.69 1.55 -16.26
N ILE A 237 -18.88 0.70 -16.90
CA ILE A 237 -19.36 -0.29 -17.88
C ILE A 237 -20.05 -1.45 -17.16
N TYR A 238 -19.50 -1.89 -16.03
CA TYR A 238 -20.01 -3.03 -15.26
C TYR A 238 -21.38 -2.73 -14.63
N TYR A 239 -21.54 -1.56 -14.01
CA TYR A 239 -22.78 -1.15 -13.36
C TYR A 239 -23.73 -0.35 -14.26
N GLY A 240 -23.29 0.08 -15.44
CA GLY A 240 -24.07 0.90 -16.37
C GLY A 240 -24.29 2.35 -15.93
N ASN A 241 -23.75 2.76 -14.78
CA ASN A 241 -23.87 4.10 -14.20
C ASN A 241 -22.50 4.64 -13.76
N ALA A 242 -22.28 5.94 -13.99
CA ALA A 242 -21.03 6.61 -13.62
C ALA A 242 -20.83 6.72 -12.09
N GLN A 243 -21.92 6.81 -11.34
CA GLN A 243 -21.89 6.93 -9.88
C GLN A 243 -21.45 5.62 -9.23
N ASP A 244 -22.00 4.49 -9.67
CA ASP A 244 -21.63 3.16 -9.16
C ASP A 244 -20.19 2.77 -9.57
N GLY A 245 -19.71 3.27 -10.71
CA GLY A 245 -18.30 3.13 -11.09
C GLY A 245 -17.33 3.93 -10.20
N ALA A 246 -17.72 5.12 -9.73
CA ALA A 246 -16.96 5.86 -8.73
C ALA A 246 -17.00 5.14 -7.36
N ASN A 247 -18.15 4.60 -6.98
CA ASN A 247 -18.31 3.84 -5.74
C ASN A 247 -17.48 2.53 -5.77
N LEU A 248 -17.27 1.94 -6.95
CA LEU A 248 -16.37 0.81 -7.12
C LEU A 248 -14.89 1.18 -6.89
N MET A 249 -14.45 2.38 -7.31
CA MET A 249 -13.10 2.86 -6.97
C MET A 249 -12.92 3.03 -5.46
N LEU A 250 -14.01 3.36 -4.76
CA LEU A 250 -14.03 3.47 -3.31
C LEU A 250 -14.24 2.11 -2.62
N LEU A 251 -14.39 1.02 -3.38
CA LEU A 251 -14.79 -0.31 -2.89
C LEU A 251 -15.89 -0.22 -1.82
N GLU A 252 -16.95 0.55 -2.08
CA GLU A 252 -18.02 0.80 -1.11
C GLU A 252 -18.77 -0.47 -0.69
N ASN A 253 -18.78 -1.49 -1.55
CA ASN A 253 -19.35 -2.81 -1.23
C ASN A 253 -18.38 -3.70 -0.41
N GLY A 254 -17.16 -3.23 -0.12
CA GLY A 254 -16.13 -3.98 0.58
C GLY A 254 -15.49 -5.09 -0.26
N LEU A 255 -14.48 -5.76 0.31
CA LEU A 255 -13.76 -6.88 -0.32
C LEU A 255 -14.55 -8.20 -0.29
N TYR A 256 -15.55 -8.27 0.60
CA TYR A 256 -16.31 -9.48 0.90
C TYR A 256 -17.71 -9.50 0.27
N ALA A 257 -18.08 -8.48 -0.51
CA ALA A 257 -19.32 -8.54 -1.28
C ALA A 257 -19.30 -9.73 -2.24
N GLU A 258 -20.43 -10.41 -2.38
CA GLU A 258 -20.60 -11.54 -3.32
C GLU A 258 -20.56 -11.10 -4.81
N ASP A 259 -20.38 -9.80 -5.06
CA ASP A 259 -20.34 -9.21 -6.39
C ASP A 259 -18.94 -9.32 -7.01
N TRP A 260 -18.89 -9.83 -8.25
CA TRP A 260 -17.67 -10.01 -9.05
C TRP A 260 -16.99 -8.69 -9.47
N SER A 261 -17.39 -7.55 -8.93
CA SER A 261 -16.91 -6.22 -9.28
C SER A 261 -15.51 -5.92 -8.74
N ALA A 262 -15.20 -6.38 -7.52
CA ALA A 262 -13.86 -6.31 -6.95
C ALA A 262 -12.90 -7.29 -7.64
N PHE A 263 -13.42 -8.41 -8.16
CA PHE A 263 -12.60 -9.58 -8.49
C PHE A 263 -12.50 -9.94 -9.98
N GLY A 264 -13.53 -9.67 -10.78
CA GLY A 264 -13.55 -10.04 -12.19
C GLY A 264 -13.84 -11.51 -12.41
N GLY A 265 -14.93 -11.80 -13.10
CA GLY A 265 -15.31 -13.14 -13.52
C GLY A 265 -16.77 -13.22 -13.94
N ALA A 266 -17.02 -14.16 -14.87
CA ALA A 266 -18.20 -14.23 -15.73
C ALA A 266 -19.54 -14.17 -15.00
N HIS A 267 -20.34 -13.16 -15.31
CA HIS A 267 -21.76 -13.21 -15.01
C HIS A 267 -22.39 -14.32 -15.86
N ARG A 268 -22.98 -15.34 -15.22
CA ARG A 268 -24.00 -16.18 -15.86
C ARG A 268 -25.30 -15.38 -15.91
N THR A 269 -25.35 -14.31 -16.71
CA THR A 269 -26.60 -13.61 -16.98
C THR A 269 -27.16 -14.28 -18.20
N MET A 270 -28.21 -15.08 -17.98
CA MET A 270 -28.95 -15.76 -19.03
C MET A 270 -29.78 -14.78 -19.87
N TYR A 271 -29.26 -13.61 -20.26
CA TYR A 271 -29.91 -12.66 -21.17
C TYR A 271 -28.91 -11.71 -21.85
N ALA A 272 -27.99 -12.23 -22.67
CA ALA A 272 -27.47 -11.55 -23.86
C ALA A 272 -26.55 -12.50 -24.63
N ILE A 273 -26.98 -12.83 -25.84
CA ILE A 273 -26.28 -13.66 -26.82
C ILE A 273 -25.20 -12.78 -27.49
N GLU A 274 -24.05 -13.38 -27.83
CA GLU A 274 -23.11 -12.93 -28.90
C GLU A 274 -21.91 -12.00 -28.64
N ARG A 275 -21.13 -12.18 -27.57
CA ARG A 275 -19.68 -11.87 -27.66
C ARG A 275 -18.82 -12.66 -26.69
N CYS A 276 -18.03 -13.59 -27.23
CA CYS A 276 -17.04 -14.39 -26.51
C CYS A 276 -15.79 -13.54 -26.20
N THR A 277 -15.95 -12.51 -25.35
CA THR A 277 -14.87 -11.60 -24.87
C THR A 277 -15.00 -11.28 -23.37
N ASP A 278 -15.71 -12.11 -22.59
CA ASP A 278 -15.95 -11.86 -21.16
C ASP A 278 -14.96 -12.59 -20.24
N ILE A 279 -13.68 -12.23 -20.35
CA ILE A 279 -12.73 -12.38 -19.24
C ILE A 279 -12.54 -10.96 -18.70
N SER A 280 -13.46 -10.52 -17.84
CA SER A 280 -13.41 -9.19 -17.24
C SER A 280 -12.53 -9.23 -15.98
N PRO A 281 -11.38 -8.53 -15.92
CA PRO A 281 -10.54 -8.45 -14.74
C PRO A 281 -11.16 -7.50 -13.69
N GLY A 282 -11.21 -7.90 -12.42
CA GLY A 282 -11.74 -7.06 -11.33
C GLY A 282 -10.88 -5.82 -11.09
N ALA A 283 -11.34 -4.91 -10.23
CA ALA A 283 -10.64 -3.64 -9.96
C ALA A 283 -9.13 -3.81 -9.70
N PHE A 284 -8.72 -4.83 -8.94
CA PHE A 284 -7.32 -5.13 -8.61
C PHE A 284 -6.49 -5.72 -9.76
N VAL A 285 -7.13 -6.23 -10.82
CA VAL A 285 -6.46 -6.70 -12.04
C VAL A 285 -6.53 -5.64 -13.14
N ALA A 286 -7.63 -4.89 -13.20
CA ALA A 286 -7.83 -3.79 -14.13
C ALA A 286 -6.89 -2.60 -13.83
N ALA A 287 -6.62 -2.29 -12.56
CA ALA A 287 -5.72 -1.22 -12.15
C ALA A 287 -4.28 -1.39 -12.70
N PRO A 288 -3.56 -2.49 -12.42
CA PRO A 288 -2.17 -2.66 -12.89
C PRO A 288 -2.09 -2.81 -14.41
N ILE A 289 -3.03 -3.52 -15.04
CA ILE A 289 -3.04 -3.72 -16.49
C ILE A 289 -3.39 -2.42 -17.21
N GLY A 290 -4.41 -1.71 -16.74
CA GLY A 290 -4.80 -0.39 -17.23
C GLY A 290 -3.66 0.61 -17.13
N GLY A 291 -2.97 0.62 -15.99
CA GLY A 291 -1.83 1.50 -15.76
C GLY A 291 -0.68 1.23 -16.71
N LEU A 292 -0.36 -0.06 -16.94
CA LEU A 292 0.64 -0.46 -17.94
C LEU A 292 0.24 -0.06 -19.35
N LEU A 293 -0.99 -0.35 -19.77
CA LEU A 293 -1.49 -0.02 -21.12
C LEU A 293 -1.50 1.49 -21.37
N CYS A 294 -1.97 2.28 -20.42
CA CYS A 294 -1.91 3.74 -20.50
C CYS A 294 -0.47 4.26 -20.48
N GLY A 295 0.41 3.65 -19.69
CA GLY A 295 1.84 3.95 -19.66
C GLY A 295 2.49 3.72 -21.04
N PHE A 296 2.31 2.55 -21.63
CA PHE A 296 2.80 2.22 -22.98
C PHE A 296 2.14 3.07 -24.07
N GLY A 297 0.85 3.40 -23.94
CA GLY A 297 0.14 4.30 -24.84
C GLY A 297 0.73 5.72 -24.81
N SER A 298 1.02 6.24 -23.61
CA SER A 298 1.66 7.55 -23.44
C SER A 298 3.09 7.58 -23.99
N PHE A 299 3.83 6.48 -23.84
CA PHE A 299 5.13 6.29 -24.45
C PHE A 299 5.04 6.33 -25.98
N ALA A 300 4.12 5.56 -26.56
CA ALA A 300 3.91 5.53 -28.01
C ALA A 300 3.52 6.91 -28.56
N LEU A 301 2.64 7.63 -27.85
CA LEU A 301 2.24 8.99 -28.20
C LEU A 301 3.42 9.96 -28.17
N ARG A 302 4.26 9.91 -27.12
CA ARG A 302 5.45 10.76 -27.01
C ARG A 302 6.44 10.48 -28.13
N ILE A 303 6.73 9.20 -28.39
CA ILE A 303 7.62 8.78 -29.48
C ILE A 303 7.08 9.23 -30.84
N ALA A 304 5.77 9.09 -31.09
CA ALA A 304 5.12 9.58 -32.29
C ALA A 304 5.23 11.09 -32.44
N CYS A 305 4.98 11.88 -31.38
CA CYS A 305 5.14 13.32 -31.39
C CYS A 305 6.58 13.75 -31.67
N LEU A 306 7.57 13.10 -31.04
CA LEU A 306 8.99 13.36 -31.28
C LEU A 306 9.41 13.00 -32.71
N TRP A 307 8.86 11.92 -33.26
CA TRP A 307 9.12 11.50 -34.63
C TRP A 307 8.51 12.49 -35.65
N ILE A 308 7.28 12.95 -35.42
CA ILE A 308 6.64 13.97 -36.25
C ILE A 308 7.42 15.29 -36.16
N ALA A 309 7.79 15.72 -34.96
CA ALA A 309 8.57 16.94 -34.76
C ALA A 309 9.96 16.87 -35.43
N ALA A 310 10.63 15.72 -35.36
CA ALA A 310 11.91 15.48 -36.03
C ALA A 310 11.76 15.54 -37.56
N LYS A 311 10.67 14.98 -38.11
CA LYS A 311 10.36 15.03 -39.55
C LYS A 311 10.00 16.43 -40.04
N VAL A 312 9.30 17.22 -39.23
CA VAL A 312 8.94 18.62 -39.55
C VAL A 312 10.14 19.55 -39.46
N LYS A 313 11.02 19.37 -38.46
CA LYS A 313 12.19 20.23 -38.26
C LYS A 313 13.44 19.76 -39.00
N GLY A 314 13.46 18.54 -39.56
CA GLY A 314 14.61 17.97 -40.27
C GLY A 314 15.78 17.56 -39.35
N HIS A 315 15.50 17.26 -38.08
CA HIS A 315 16.52 16.88 -37.09
C HIS A 315 16.58 15.35 -36.96
N ARG A 316 17.74 14.80 -36.55
CA ARG A 316 17.89 13.36 -36.30
C ARG A 316 17.02 12.93 -35.10
N PHE A 317 16.39 11.76 -35.20
CA PHE A 317 15.56 11.20 -34.14
C PHE A 317 16.43 10.62 -33.01
N GLU A 318 16.53 11.34 -31.89
CA GLU A 318 17.41 11.00 -30.75
C GLU A 318 16.67 10.30 -29.60
N ALA A 319 15.37 9.97 -29.75
CA ALA A 319 14.55 9.50 -28.63
C ALA A 319 14.95 8.10 -28.08
N PHE A 320 15.70 7.31 -28.85
CA PHE A 320 16.28 6.03 -28.43
C PHE A 320 17.79 6.08 -28.18
N ASP A 321 18.42 7.26 -28.26
CA ASP A 321 19.83 7.36 -27.88
C ASP A 321 19.93 7.25 -26.35
N ARG A 322 20.78 6.35 -25.87
CA ARG A 322 21.09 6.26 -24.43
C ARG A 322 21.61 7.63 -23.97
N PRO A 323 21.16 8.14 -22.81
CA PRO A 323 21.70 9.37 -22.26
C PRO A 323 23.23 9.25 -22.18
N ARG A 324 23.94 10.23 -22.76
CA ARG A 324 25.41 10.23 -22.71
C ARG A 324 25.84 10.31 -21.23
N PRO A 325 26.94 9.66 -20.82
CA PRO A 325 27.40 9.64 -19.41
C PRO A 325 27.55 11.02 -18.75
N LEU A 326 27.67 12.08 -19.56
CA LEU A 326 27.77 13.46 -19.12
C LEU A 326 26.53 13.98 -18.38
N GLU A 327 25.31 13.56 -18.73
CA GLU A 327 24.09 14.00 -18.03
C GLU A 327 23.89 13.30 -16.67
N ALA A 328 24.29 12.02 -16.55
CA ALA A 328 24.26 11.30 -15.28
C ALA A 328 25.31 11.85 -14.30
N ALA A 329 26.51 12.16 -14.80
CA ALA A 329 27.56 12.83 -14.03
C ALA A 329 27.13 14.23 -13.58
N ASP A 330 26.48 15.02 -14.44
CA ASP A 330 25.96 16.34 -14.07
C ASP A 330 24.78 16.28 -13.11
N TYR A 331 23.93 15.25 -13.17
CA TYR A 331 22.84 15.05 -12.21
C TYR A 331 23.36 14.66 -10.83
N VAL A 332 24.30 13.71 -10.77
CA VAL A 332 25.00 13.34 -9.52
C VAL A 332 25.82 14.51 -9.00
N ARG A 333 26.51 15.26 -9.87
CA ARG A 333 27.25 16.46 -9.46
C ARG A 333 26.35 17.55 -8.93
N ARG A 334 25.20 17.84 -9.58
CA ARG A 334 24.21 18.79 -9.05
C ARG A 334 23.60 18.32 -7.75
N ARG A 335 23.33 17.03 -7.60
CA ARG A 335 22.83 16.44 -6.35
C ARG A 335 23.86 16.57 -5.22
N ASN A 336 25.10 16.18 -5.47
CA ASN A 336 26.19 16.27 -4.49
C ASN A 336 26.51 17.72 -4.13
N VAL A 337 26.50 18.64 -5.08
CA VAL A 337 26.65 20.09 -4.80
C VAL A 337 25.48 20.60 -3.95
N SER A 338 24.25 20.13 -4.19
CA SER A 338 23.10 20.47 -3.36
C SER A 338 23.22 19.92 -1.93
N GLU A 339 23.77 18.73 -1.77
CA GLU A 339 24.00 18.06 -0.48
C GLU A 339 25.18 18.71 0.28
N GLU A 340 26.25 19.13 -0.41
CA GLU A 340 27.38 19.89 0.15
C GLU A 340 26.97 21.30 0.58
N ASP A 341 26.16 22.00 -0.22
CA ASP A 341 25.61 23.31 0.13
C ASP A 341 24.66 23.23 1.35
N GLN A 342 23.87 22.15 1.46
CA GLN A 342 23.01 21.89 2.61
C GLN A 342 23.82 21.54 3.87
N GLN A 343 24.87 20.73 3.76
CA GLN A 343 25.76 20.42 4.89
C GLN A 343 26.56 21.65 5.35
N HIS A 344 26.92 22.55 4.42
CA HIS A 344 27.53 23.83 4.78
C HIS A 344 26.56 24.74 5.52
N MET A 345 25.30 24.85 5.07
CA MET A 345 24.28 25.61 5.80
C MET A 345 23.99 25.02 7.19
N ASP A 346 23.85 23.69 7.31
CA ASP A 346 23.59 23.03 8.61
C ASP A 346 24.76 23.22 9.59
N ASN A 347 26.00 23.19 9.10
CA ASN A 347 27.19 23.47 9.92
C ASN A 347 27.30 24.95 10.32
N ASP A 348 26.92 25.88 9.45
CA ASP A 348 26.87 27.31 9.76
C ASP A 348 25.73 27.63 10.75
N GLU A 349 24.57 26.97 10.65
CA GLU A 349 23.48 27.08 11.63
C GLU A 349 23.88 26.48 12.99
N ALA A 350 24.54 25.31 13.00
CA ALA A 350 25.04 24.67 14.22
C ALA A 350 26.18 25.48 14.89
N SER A 351 27.03 26.15 14.11
CA SER A 351 28.08 27.03 14.64
C SER A 351 27.52 28.35 15.16
N SER A 352 26.49 28.91 14.52
CA SER A 352 25.75 30.09 14.97
C SER A 352 25.00 29.83 16.29
N LEU A 353 24.41 28.64 16.45
CA LEU A 353 23.69 28.25 17.67
C LEU A 353 24.63 28.01 18.86
N LYS A 354 25.89 27.62 18.63
CA LYS A 354 26.91 27.43 19.69
C LYS A 354 27.39 28.74 20.34
N GLY A 355 27.06 29.91 19.78
CA GLY A 355 27.53 31.21 20.27
C GLY A 355 26.57 32.00 21.16
N LYS A 356 25.36 31.50 21.47
CA LYS A 356 24.29 32.30 22.11
C LYS A 356 23.56 31.66 23.28
N PHE A 357 24.17 30.70 23.97
CA PHE A 357 23.71 30.26 25.28
C PHE A 357 24.86 30.30 26.29
N PHE A 358 24.99 31.46 26.93
CA PHE A 358 25.22 31.55 28.37
C PHE A 358 23.88 31.87 29.03
#